data_AF-A0A5S4FPP3-F1
#
_entry.id   AF-A0A5S4FPP3-F1
#
_cell.length_a   1.000
_cell.length_b   1.000
_cell.length_c   1.000
_cell.angle_alpha   90.00
_cell.angle_beta   90.00
_cell.angle_gamma   90.00
#
_symmetry.space_group_name_H-M   'P 1'
#
loop_
_entity.id
_entity.type
_entity.pdbx_description
1 polymer ?
#
loop_
_entity_poly.entity_id
_entity_poly.type
_entity_poly.pdbx_seq_one_letter_code
_entity_poly.pdbx_strand_id
1 'polypeptide(L)'
;PGGEPSPRPGRPVARVAATEWKPERPGPGCVRGAVHDETAYALGGVAGHAGLFAPADDLLTFGEALRLGGGPVLRPQSVAEMVRDQGAEGAPFRHGLGVRIGDPGIVGPLAGAYGHSGFTGTSLVVDPARGLTVVLLTNAVHPVRGRDGIRELRHAIAAEALRLTS
;
A
#
# COMPACT_ATOMS: atom_id res chain seq x y z
N PRO A 1 14.86 21.33 16.78
CA PRO A 1 15.89 20.28 16.59
C PRO A 1 15.24 18.90 16.69
N GLY A 2 14.76 18.38 15.55
CA GLY A 2 14.08 17.09 15.47
C GLY A 2 15.10 15.96 15.52
N GLY A 3 15.02 15.12 16.56
CA GLY A 3 15.80 13.89 16.63
C GLY A 3 15.48 12.96 15.46
N GLU A 4 16.44 12.11 15.13
CA GLU A 4 16.28 11.07 14.11
C GLU A 4 15.08 10.19 14.48
N PRO A 5 14.11 9.95 13.57
CA PRO A 5 13.07 8.99 13.84
C PRO A 5 13.71 7.61 13.98
N SER A 6 13.83 7.14 15.23
CA SER A 6 14.41 5.84 15.54
C SER A 6 13.65 4.76 14.77
N PRO A 7 14.34 3.79 14.15
CA PRO A 7 13.67 2.59 13.67
C PRO A 7 12.87 1.99 14.83
N ARG A 8 11.67 1.48 14.55
CA ARG A 8 10.85 0.88 15.60
C ARG A 8 11.66 -0.20 16.33
N PRO A 9 11.56 -0.29 17.67
CA PRO A 9 12.13 -1.41 18.39
C PRO A 9 11.55 -2.72 17.83
N GLY A 10 12.42 -3.61 17.34
CA GLY A 10 12.06 -5.00 17.02
C GLY A 10 12.24 -5.48 15.56
N ARG A 11 12.48 -4.62 14.57
CA ARG A 11 12.82 -5.09 13.20
C ARG A 11 14.21 -4.64 12.75
N PRO A 12 15.12 -5.57 12.41
CA PRO A 12 16.42 -5.20 11.88
C PRO A 12 16.27 -4.41 10.58
N VAL A 13 17.00 -3.28 10.46
CA VAL A 13 17.10 -2.48 9.22
C VAL A 13 17.48 -3.36 8.01
N ALA A 14 18.25 -4.43 8.25
CA ALA A 14 18.60 -5.44 7.26
C ALA A 14 17.39 -6.07 6.54
N ARG A 15 16.21 -6.14 7.20
CA ARG A 15 14.97 -6.69 6.63
C ARG A 15 14.11 -5.65 5.91
N VAL A 16 14.51 -4.38 5.90
CA VAL A 16 13.80 -3.29 5.22
C VAL A 16 14.50 -3.00 3.90
N ALA A 17 13.74 -2.92 2.80
CA ALA A 17 14.28 -2.51 1.50
C ALA A 17 14.68 -1.02 1.52
N ALA A 18 15.83 -0.69 0.93
CA ALA A 18 16.24 0.69 0.75
C ALA A 18 15.48 1.31 -0.43
N THR A 19 15.00 2.55 -0.31
CA THR A 19 14.21 3.25 -1.32
C THR A 19 15.10 4.13 -2.20
N GLU A 20 14.70 5.37 -2.49
CA GLU A 20 15.52 6.31 -3.26
C GLU A 20 16.63 6.96 -2.41
N TRP A 21 17.67 7.43 -3.08
CA TRP A 21 18.68 8.32 -2.51
C TRP A 21 18.13 9.73 -2.39
N LYS A 22 18.29 10.33 -1.21
CA LYS A 22 17.86 11.69 -0.91
C LYS A 22 18.99 12.45 -0.23
N PRO A 23 19.63 13.45 -0.87
CA PRO A 23 20.79 14.16 -0.31
C PRO A 23 20.49 14.89 1.01
N GLU A 24 19.24 15.30 1.19
CA GLU A 24 18.77 15.99 2.40
C GLU A 24 18.55 15.06 3.59
N ARG A 25 18.71 13.74 3.41
CA ARG A 25 18.55 12.75 4.48
C ARG A 25 19.90 12.46 5.15
N PRO A 26 19.93 12.31 6.49
CA PRO A 26 21.16 11.92 7.18
C PRO A 26 21.62 10.52 6.76
N GLY A 27 22.94 10.31 6.80
CA GLY A 27 23.56 9.01 6.59
C GLY A 27 23.96 8.72 5.13
N PRO A 28 24.84 7.73 4.92
CA PRO A 28 25.27 7.36 3.58
C PRO A 28 24.19 6.53 2.86
N GLY A 29 23.89 6.88 1.61
CA GLY A 29 23.12 6.03 0.69
C GLY A 29 21.61 6.27 0.70
N CYS A 30 20.86 5.28 0.21
CA CYS A 30 19.41 5.36 0.06
C CYS A 30 18.70 5.31 1.41
N VAL A 31 17.52 5.95 1.49
CA VAL A 31 16.68 5.90 2.70
C VAL A 31 16.31 4.45 3.01
N ARG A 32 16.55 4.00 4.25
CA ARG A 32 16.30 2.61 4.67
C ARG A 32 15.95 2.56 6.15
N GLY A 33 14.90 1.81 6.49
CA GLY A 33 14.44 1.69 7.88
C GLY A 33 13.74 2.93 8.45
N ALA A 34 13.61 4.00 7.66
CA ALA A 34 12.90 5.22 7.98
C ALA A 34 11.84 5.50 6.91
N VAL A 35 10.78 6.22 7.30
CA VAL A 35 9.70 6.59 6.36
C VAL A 35 10.22 7.49 5.25
N HIS A 36 9.79 7.19 4.02
CA HIS A 36 10.16 7.97 2.86
C HIS A 36 9.51 9.36 2.84
N ASP A 37 8.22 9.40 3.19
CA ASP A 37 7.38 10.60 3.22
C ASP A 37 7.98 11.67 4.14
N GLU A 38 8.09 12.90 3.61
CA GLU A 38 8.75 14.00 4.30
C GLU A 38 7.95 14.48 5.50
N THR A 39 6.62 14.56 5.36
CA THR A 39 5.71 14.97 6.43
C THR A 39 5.71 13.97 7.57
N ALA A 40 5.53 12.68 7.27
CA ALA A 40 5.56 11.63 8.28
C ALA A 40 6.93 11.54 8.97
N TYR A 41 8.01 11.77 8.23
CA TYR A 41 9.35 11.86 8.84
C TYR A 41 9.45 13.02 9.82
N ALA A 42 9.00 14.23 9.43
CA ALA A 42 9.00 15.40 10.30
C ALA A 42 8.13 15.21 11.55
N LEU A 43 7.10 14.36 11.47
CA LEU A 43 6.23 13.97 12.59
C LEU A 43 6.78 12.83 13.47
N GLY A 44 8.04 12.43 13.29
CA GLY A 44 8.67 11.38 14.11
C GLY A 44 8.62 9.98 13.51
N GLY A 45 8.33 9.86 12.21
CA GLY A 45 8.54 8.64 11.42
C GLY A 45 7.29 7.80 11.17
N VAL A 46 6.20 8.00 11.92
CA VAL A 46 4.94 7.28 11.74
C VAL A 46 3.77 8.26 11.82
N ALA A 47 2.94 8.29 10.78
CA ALA A 47 1.73 9.11 10.70
C ALA A 47 0.59 8.29 10.05
N GLY A 48 -0.64 8.80 10.11
CA GLY A 48 -1.82 8.09 9.59
C GLY A 48 -1.73 7.74 8.10
N HIS A 49 -0.93 8.47 7.32
CA HIS A 49 -0.77 8.27 5.88
C HIS A 49 0.52 7.53 5.47
N ALA A 50 1.53 7.41 6.35
CA ALA A 50 2.82 6.80 6.01
C ALA A 50 3.65 6.37 7.26
N GLY A 51 4.66 5.52 7.05
CA GLY A 51 5.60 5.09 8.10
C GLY A 51 5.31 3.72 8.71
N LEU A 52 4.33 3.00 8.17
CA LEU A 52 4.13 1.58 8.47
C LEU A 52 5.00 0.70 7.57
N PHE A 53 5.62 -0.33 8.16
CA PHE A 53 6.39 -1.35 7.46
C PHE A 53 5.85 -2.73 7.84
N ALA A 54 5.59 -3.56 6.84
CA ALA A 54 5.07 -4.91 7.00
C ALA A 54 5.66 -5.83 5.91
N PRO A 55 5.86 -7.13 6.17
CA PRO A 55 6.14 -8.13 5.15
C PRO A 55 4.84 -8.45 4.37
N ALA A 56 4.97 -9.21 3.29
CA ALA A 56 3.82 -9.59 2.48
C ALA A 56 2.78 -10.39 3.29
N ASP A 57 3.24 -11.30 4.16
CA ASP A 57 2.35 -12.18 4.94
C ASP A 57 1.47 -11.42 5.94
N ASP A 58 2.00 -10.42 6.64
CA ASP A 58 1.18 -9.62 7.57
C ASP A 58 0.16 -8.76 6.80
N LEU A 59 0.54 -8.23 5.62
CA LEU A 59 -0.37 -7.48 4.76
C LEU A 59 -1.44 -8.36 4.14
N LEU A 60 -1.09 -9.61 3.78
CA LEU A 60 -2.05 -10.59 3.29
C LEU A 60 -3.04 -10.93 4.40
N THR A 61 -2.57 -11.16 5.63
CA THR A 61 -3.43 -11.38 6.80
C THR A 61 -4.39 -10.21 7.00
N PHE A 62 -3.92 -8.97 6.89
CA PHE A 62 -4.76 -7.78 6.97
C PHE A 62 -5.77 -7.68 5.81
N GLY A 63 -5.35 -7.94 4.58
CA GLY A 63 -6.24 -7.95 3.41
C GLY A 63 -7.32 -9.02 3.50
N GLU A 64 -6.96 -10.21 3.97
CA GLU A 64 -7.90 -11.32 4.23
C GLU A 64 -8.88 -10.99 5.35
N ALA A 65 -8.43 -10.33 6.42
CA ALA A 65 -9.31 -9.81 7.45
C ALA A 65 -10.36 -8.86 6.83
N LEU A 66 -9.94 -7.89 6.00
CA LEU A 66 -10.87 -7.01 5.29
C LEU A 66 -11.82 -7.78 4.36
N ARG A 67 -11.30 -8.74 3.59
CA ARG A 67 -12.07 -9.58 2.66
C ARG A 67 -13.18 -10.36 3.37
N LEU A 68 -12.90 -10.83 4.59
CA LEU A 68 -13.81 -11.63 5.42
C LEU A 68 -14.69 -10.77 6.35
N GLY A 69 -14.69 -9.44 6.20
CA GLY A 69 -15.58 -8.55 6.96
C GLY A 69 -14.96 -7.91 8.20
N GLY A 70 -13.64 -7.88 8.31
CA GLY A 70 -12.88 -7.03 9.22
C GLY A 70 -12.31 -7.68 10.47
N GLY A 71 -12.75 -8.89 10.82
CA GLY A 71 -12.28 -9.58 12.03
C GLY A 71 -10.78 -9.91 11.99
N PRO A 72 -10.03 -9.77 13.10
CA PRO A 72 -10.50 -9.49 14.46
C PRO A 72 -10.54 -7.99 14.84
N VAL A 73 -10.17 -7.08 13.94
CA VAL A 73 -9.89 -5.67 14.30
C VAL A 73 -11.08 -4.75 14.04
N LEU A 74 -11.76 -4.94 12.90
CA LEU A 74 -12.87 -4.11 12.45
C LEU A 74 -14.18 -4.89 12.53
N ARG A 75 -15.27 -4.14 12.76
CA ARG A 75 -16.62 -4.70 12.64
C ARG A 75 -17.00 -4.80 11.15
N PRO A 76 -17.86 -5.75 10.75
CA PRO A 76 -18.35 -5.85 9.38
C PRO A 76 -18.96 -4.54 8.86
N GLN A 77 -19.68 -3.80 9.71
CA GLN A 77 -20.26 -2.50 9.35
C GLN A 77 -19.19 -1.44 9.06
N SER A 78 -18.05 -1.48 9.76
CA SER A 78 -16.93 -0.57 9.50
C SER A 78 -16.28 -0.86 8.16
N VAL A 79 -16.13 -2.14 7.78
CA VAL A 79 -15.61 -2.51 6.46
C VAL A 79 -16.61 -2.13 5.36
N ALA A 80 -17.91 -2.33 5.59
CA ALA A 80 -18.94 -1.92 4.65
C ALA A 80 -18.93 -0.40 4.41
N GLU A 81 -18.76 0.41 5.46
CA GLU A 81 -18.64 1.87 5.31
C GLU A 81 -17.31 2.28 4.65
N MET A 82 -16.22 1.57 4.96
CA MET A 82 -14.91 1.79 4.34
C MET A 82 -14.95 1.63 2.82
N VAL A 83 -15.72 0.67 2.32
CA VAL A 83 -15.80 0.34 0.88
C VAL A 83 -17.06 0.89 0.20
N ARG A 84 -17.83 1.73 0.91
CA ARG A 84 -18.89 2.53 0.29
C ARG A 84 -18.26 3.65 -0.54
N ASP A 85 -18.88 3.98 -1.67
CA ASP A 85 -18.44 5.12 -2.46
C ASP A 85 -18.76 6.45 -1.75
N GLN A 86 -17.71 7.24 -1.53
CA GLN A 86 -17.66 8.57 -0.95
C GLN A 86 -17.09 9.58 -1.96
N GLY A 87 -16.80 9.13 -3.20
CA GLY A 87 -16.20 9.96 -4.23
C GLY A 87 -17.12 11.07 -4.72
N ALA A 88 -16.52 12.10 -5.31
CA ALA A 88 -17.28 13.13 -6.00
C ALA A 88 -17.90 12.59 -7.30
N GLU A 89 -19.06 13.11 -7.67
CA GLU A 89 -19.70 12.78 -8.95
C GLU A 89 -18.76 13.10 -10.13
N GLY A 90 -18.68 12.19 -11.10
CA GLY A 90 -17.80 12.31 -12.26
C GLY A 90 -16.32 11.96 -12.01
N ALA A 91 -15.96 11.47 -10.82
CA ALA A 91 -14.61 10.96 -10.56
C ALA A 91 -14.28 9.75 -11.47
N PRO A 92 -13.01 9.61 -11.93
CA PRO A 92 -12.61 8.54 -12.84
C PRO A 92 -12.69 7.13 -12.21
N PHE A 93 -12.82 7.05 -10.89
CA PHE A 93 -13.02 5.84 -10.11
C PHE A 93 -13.70 6.22 -8.78
N ARG A 94 -14.24 5.21 -8.09
CA ARG A 94 -14.94 5.38 -6.82
C ARG A 94 -13.95 5.46 -5.66
N HIS A 95 -14.29 6.22 -4.62
CA HIS A 95 -13.40 6.45 -3.48
C HIS A 95 -14.06 5.97 -2.18
N GLY A 96 -13.45 5.00 -1.51
CA GLY A 96 -13.84 4.61 -0.15
C GLY A 96 -13.04 5.38 0.91
N LEU A 97 -13.23 5.04 2.18
CA LEU A 97 -12.44 5.61 3.26
C LEU A 97 -11.04 4.97 3.27
N GLY A 98 -10.07 5.64 2.62
CA GLY A 98 -8.68 5.20 2.56
C GLY A 98 -8.36 4.19 1.44
N VAL A 99 -9.34 3.86 0.60
CA VAL A 99 -9.16 2.95 -0.55
C VAL A 99 -9.79 3.52 -1.80
N ARG A 100 -9.28 3.11 -2.96
CA ARG A 100 -9.91 3.33 -4.25
C ARG A 100 -10.64 2.07 -4.67
N ILE A 101 -11.81 2.23 -5.26
CA ILE A 101 -12.70 1.13 -5.64
C ILE A 101 -12.80 1.13 -7.16
N GLY A 102 -12.39 0.03 -7.79
CA GLY A 102 -12.41 -0.13 -9.25
C GLY A 102 -11.42 0.76 -10.01
N ASP A 103 -10.41 1.38 -9.35
CA ASP A 103 -9.37 2.17 -10.04
C ASP A 103 -8.47 1.25 -10.87
N PRO A 104 -8.51 1.29 -12.22
CA PRO A 104 -7.73 0.37 -13.07
C PRO A 104 -6.22 0.53 -12.88
N GLY A 105 -5.76 1.68 -12.38
CA GLY A 105 -4.36 1.91 -12.04
C GLY A 105 -3.90 1.20 -10.77
N ILE A 106 -4.82 0.68 -9.94
CA ILE A 106 -4.54 -0.07 -8.71
C ILE A 106 -5.00 -1.52 -8.84
N VAL A 107 -6.25 -1.74 -9.25
CA VAL A 107 -6.89 -3.06 -9.24
C VAL A 107 -6.84 -3.78 -10.59
N GLY A 108 -6.32 -3.14 -11.64
CA GLY A 108 -6.25 -3.72 -12.97
C GLY A 108 -7.64 -4.11 -13.50
N PRO A 109 -7.83 -5.33 -14.04
CA PRO A 109 -9.13 -5.78 -14.57
C PRO A 109 -10.15 -6.18 -13.49
N LEU A 110 -9.79 -6.15 -12.20
CA LEU A 110 -10.68 -6.51 -11.09
C LEU A 110 -11.63 -5.35 -10.72
N ALA A 111 -12.57 -5.01 -11.59
CA ALA A 111 -13.43 -3.82 -11.45
C ALA A 111 -14.28 -3.78 -10.15
N GLY A 112 -14.55 -4.93 -9.54
CA GLY A 112 -15.25 -5.05 -8.25
C GLY A 112 -14.36 -4.90 -7.02
N ALA A 113 -13.03 -4.90 -7.20
CA ALA A 113 -12.08 -4.85 -6.12
C ALA A 113 -11.86 -3.42 -5.59
N TYR A 114 -11.31 -3.35 -4.39
CA TYR A 114 -10.81 -2.12 -3.79
C TYR A 114 -9.36 -2.29 -3.35
N GLY A 115 -8.64 -1.18 -3.22
CA GLY A 115 -7.25 -1.23 -2.81
C GLY A 115 -6.57 0.13 -2.69
N HIS A 116 -5.28 0.11 -2.38
CA HIS A 116 -4.45 1.29 -2.35
C HIS A 116 -3.03 0.95 -2.81
N SER A 117 -2.33 1.93 -3.38
CA SER A 117 -0.92 1.82 -3.76
C SER A 117 -0.01 2.59 -2.81
N GLY A 118 1.20 2.11 -2.58
CA GLY A 118 2.24 2.86 -1.88
C GLY A 118 3.18 3.56 -2.86
N PHE A 119 3.79 4.66 -2.39
CA PHE A 119 4.73 5.47 -3.17
C PHE A 119 5.88 4.65 -3.77
N THR A 120 6.39 3.68 -3.04
CA THR A 120 7.48 2.80 -3.50
C THR A 120 7.04 1.77 -4.55
N GLY A 121 5.79 1.79 -4.99
CA GLY A 121 5.24 0.81 -5.93
C GLY A 121 4.63 -0.43 -5.28
N THR A 122 4.29 -0.34 -3.99
CA THR A 122 3.52 -1.40 -3.34
C THR A 122 2.03 -1.29 -3.67
N SER A 123 1.27 -2.37 -3.52
CA SER A 123 -0.19 -2.32 -3.52
C SER A 123 -0.81 -3.45 -2.72
N LEU A 124 -1.98 -3.17 -2.16
CA LEU A 124 -2.91 -4.15 -1.60
C LEU A 124 -4.24 -4.01 -2.36
N VAL A 125 -4.74 -5.13 -2.89
CA VAL A 125 -6.01 -5.23 -3.60
C VAL A 125 -6.83 -6.35 -2.97
N VAL A 126 -8.12 -6.10 -2.77
CA VAL A 126 -9.06 -7.05 -2.18
C VAL A 126 -10.33 -7.11 -3.05
N ASP A 127 -10.69 -8.32 -3.47
CA ASP A 127 -11.93 -8.62 -4.20
C ASP A 127 -12.73 -9.68 -3.44
N PRO A 128 -13.69 -9.25 -2.58
CA PRO A 128 -14.50 -10.19 -1.80
C PRO A 128 -15.37 -11.09 -2.67
N ALA A 129 -15.88 -10.60 -3.81
CA ALA A 129 -16.76 -11.36 -4.69
C ALA A 129 -16.03 -12.55 -5.34
N ARG A 130 -14.72 -12.41 -5.55
CA ARG A 130 -13.87 -13.48 -6.10
C ARG A 130 -13.08 -14.25 -5.04
N GLY A 131 -13.21 -13.89 -3.77
CA GLY A 131 -12.40 -14.48 -2.71
C GLY A 131 -10.90 -14.21 -2.86
N LEU A 132 -10.51 -13.06 -3.42
CA LEU A 132 -9.14 -12.72 -3.73
C LEU A 132 -8.58 -11.60 -2.85
N THR A 133 -7.31 -11.76 -2.44
CA THR A 133 -6.47 -10.71 -1.90
C THR A 133 -5.11 -10.77 -2.61
N VAL A 134 -4.64 -9.63 -3.11
CA VAL A 134 -3.36 -9.52 -3.82
C VAL A 134 -2.48 -8.50 -3.14
N VAL A 135 -1.29 -8.93 -2.73
CA VAL A 135 -0.24 -8.07 -2.17
C VAL A 135 0.92 -8.03 -3.15
N LEU A 136 1.33 -6.81 -3.52
CA LEU A 136 2.53 -6.58 -4.32
C LEU A 136 3.47 -5.68 -3.54
N LEU A 137 4.66 -6.19 -3.23
CA LEU A 137 5.74 -5.41 -2.61
C LEU A 137 6.88 -5.22 -3.60
N THR A 138 6.93 -4.06 -4.25
CA THR A 138 8.04 -3.66 -5.11
C THR A 138 8.75 -2.42 -4.56
N ASN A 139 9.76 -1.97 -5.30
CA ASN A 139 10.49 -0.74 -5.01
C ASN A 139 10.84 0.00 -6.30
N ALA A 140 9.84 0.64 -6.89
CA ALA A 140 9.96 1.39 -8.14
C ALA A 140 10.82 2.67 -8.02
N VAL A 141 11.18 3.06 -6.80
CA VAL A 141 11.96 4.27 -6.51
C VAL A 141 13.42 3.99 -6.20
N HIS A 142 13.84 2.73 -6.14
CA HIS A 142 15.22 2.38 -5.83
C HIS A 142 16.11 2.30 -7.09
N PRO A 143 17.35 2.82 -7.05
CA PRO A 143 17.86 3.82 -6.11
C PRO A 143 17.42 5.25 -6.45
N VAL A 144 16.74 5.43 -7.60
CA VAL A 144 16.24 6.72 -8.09
C VAL A 144 14.80 6.51 -8.59
N ARG A 145 13.90 7.45 -8.28
CA ARG A 145 12.53 7.48 -8.79
C ARG A 145 12.46 7.81 -10.29
N GLY A 146 11.27 7.63 -10.86
CA GLY A 146 10.98 7.98 -12.26
C GLY A 146 11.04 6.80 -13.23
N ARG A 147 11.11 5.56 -12.72
CA ARG A 147 10.90 4.36 -13.53
C ARG A 147 9.40 4.19 -13.80
N ASP A 148 9.05 4.07 -15.06
CA ASP A 148 7.71 3.67 -15.49
C ASP A 148 7.49 2.15 -15.30
N GLY A 149 6.29 1.65 -15.59
CA GLY A 149 6.01 0.20 -15.60
C GLY A 149 5.28 -0.32 -14.36
N ILE A 150 5.22 0.43 -13.26
CA ILE A 150 4.59 -0.06 -12.03
C ILE A 150 3.06 -0.20 -12.14
N ARG A 151 2.42 0.56 -13.03
CA ARG A 151 0.98 0.41 -13.32
C ARG A 151 0.72 -0.85 -14.14
N GLU A 152 1.55 -1.08 -15.14
CA GLU A 152 1.54 -2.22 -16.04
C GLU A 152 1.79 -3.52 -15.27
N LEU A 153 2.75 -3.52 -14.35
CA LEU A 153 3.02 -4.67 -13.47
C LEU A 153 1.83 -4.99 -12.57
N ARG A 154 1.22 -3.98 -11.93
CA ARG A 154 0.01 -4.17 -11.11
C ARG A 154 -1.14 -4.74 -11.95
N HIS A 155 -1.34 -4.21 -13.14
CA HIS A 155 -2.35 -4.70 -14.07
C HIS A 155 -2.10 -6.16 -14.45
N ALA A 156 -0.87 -6.52 -14.83
CA ALA A 156 -0.50 -7.88 -15.22
C ALA A 156 -0.71 -8.88 -14.07
N ILE A 157 -0.32 -8.52 -12.85
CA ILE A 157 -0.53 -9.37 -11.66
C ILE A 157 -2.02 -9.54 -11.36
N ALA A 158 -2.81 -8.46 -11.42
CA ALA A 158 -4.25 -8.54 -11.22
C ALA A 158 -4.96 -9.36 -12.31
N ALA A 159 -4.51 -9.25 -13.56
CA ALA A 159 -5.01 -10.06 -14.66
C ALA A 159 -4.71 -11.56 -14.46
N GLU A 160 -3.51 -11.90 -13.98
CA GLU A 160 -3.16 -13.29 -13.68
C GLU A 160 -3.97 -13.82 -12.48
N ALA A 161 -4.14 -13.02 -11.42
CA ALA A 161 -4.99 -13.40 -10.29
C ALA A 161 -6.45 -13.64 -10.71
N LEU A 162 -6.98 -12.79 -11.60
CA LEU A 162 -8.30 -12.98 -12.19
C LEU A 162 -8.40 -14.30 -12.98
N ARG A 163 -7.39 -14.60 -13.80
CA ARG A 163 -7.33 -15.85 -14.58
C ARG A 163 -7.33 -17.09 -13.70
N LEU A 164 -6.66 -17.05 -12.55
CA LEU A 164 -6.57 -18.17 -11.60
C LEU A 164 -7.85 -18.42 -10.80
N THR A 165 -8.82 -17.49 -10.83
CA THR A 165 -10.09 -17.57 -10.08
C THR A 165 -11.33 -17.60 -10.96
N SER A 166 -11.12 -17.72 -12.27
CA SER A 166 -12.18 -17.89 -13.26
C SER A 166 -12.44 -19.36 -13.56
#